data_AF-A0A831T729-F1
#
_entry.id   AF-A0A831T729-F1
#
_cell.length_a   1.000
_cell.length_b   1.000
_cell.length_c   1.000
_cell.angle_alpha   90.00
_cell.angle_beta   90.00
_cell.angle_gamma   90.00
#
_symmetry.space_group_name_H-M   'P 1'
#
loop_
_entity.id
_entity.type
_entity.pdbx_description
1 polymer ?
#
loop_
_entity_poly.entity_id
_entity_poly.type
_entity_poly.pdbx_seq_one_letter_code
_entity_poly.pdbx_strand_id
1 'polypeptide(L)'
;MRKLMLKLWSDDQGALIATEWVFVATILVIGLIVGLKAVQSAVLNELEEVAGAIGAVSQSYSYGGTSGCCAFTNGSAFTDNGPNTYPVDACTQAQDGGGVTCPD
;
A
#
# COMPACT_ATOMS: atom_id res chain seq x y z
N MET A 1 27.61 47.88 -36.46
CA MET A 1 27.77 46.50 -35.93
C MET A 1 28.15 46.47 -34.46
N ARG A 2 29.10 47.30 -33.98
CA ARG A 2 29.53 47.34 -32.57
C ARG A 2 28.41 47.49 -31.53
N LYS A 3 27.38 48.29 -31.81
CA LYS A 3 26.20 48.47 -30.92
C LYS A 3 25.29 47.24 -30.83
N LEU A 4 25.24 46.38 -31.86
CA LEU A 4 24.46 45.14 -31.82
C LEU A 4 25.20 44.06 -31.02
N MET A 5 26.52 43.96 -31.17
CA MET A 5 27.35 43.04 -30.38
C MET A 5 27.37 43.40 -28.89
N LEU A 6 27.43 44.70 -28.55
CA LEU A 6 27.31 45.17 -27.16
C LEU A 6 25.91 44.92 -26.56
N LYS A 7 24.86 45.00 -27.38
CA LYS A 7 23.49 44.73 -26.93
C LYS A 7 23.29 43.24 -26.68
N LEU A 8 23.84 42.36 -27.51
CA LEU A 8 23.82 40.91 -27.29
C LEU A 8 24.62 40.47 -26.05
N TRP A 9 25.75 41.16 -25.77
CA TRP A 9 26.58 40.89 -24.59
C TRP A 9 25.96 41.41 -23.28
N SER A 10 25.07 42.40 -23.38
CA SER A 10 24.33 43.00 -22.25
C SER A 10 22.93 42.41 -22.08
N ASP A 11 22.55 41.43 -22.89
CA ASP A 11 21.21 40.85 -22.91
C ASP A 11 21.14 39.61 -22.00
N ASP A 12 21.00 39.85 -20.69
CA ASP A 12 20.73 38.80 -19.69
C ASP A 12 19.25 38.33 -19.70
N GLN A 13 18.41 38.86 -20.59
CA GLN A 13 16.96 38.64 -20.54
C GLN A 13 16.45 37.44 -21.36
N GLY A 14 17.32 36.70 -22.07
CA GLY A 14 16.88 35.92 -23.24
C GLY A 14 16.91 34.38 -23.21
N ALA A 15 17.71 33.71 -22.37
CA ALA A 15 17.86 32.24 -22.47
C ALA A 15 18.10 31.50 -21.15
N LEU A 16 18.69 32.16 -20.15
CA LEU A 16 19.05 31.52 -18.89
C LEU A 16 17.83 31.25 -17.98
N ILE A 17 16.85 32.16 -17.97
CA ILE A 17 15.66 32.05 -17.11
C ILE A 17 14.81 30.82 -17.48
N ALA A 18 14.66 30.46 -18.75
CA ALA A 18 13.80 29.33 -19.13
C ALA A 18 14.46 27.97 -18.83
N THR A 19 15.77 27.82 -19.05
CA THR A 19 16.45 26.54 -18.86
C THR A 19 16.59 26.19 -17.38
N GLU A 20 16.83 27.17 -16.52
CA GLU A 20 16.97 26.96 -15.07
C GLU A 20 15.67 26.46 -14.43
N TRP A 21 14.53 27.07 -14.77
CA TRP A 21 13.21 26.61 -14.28
C TRP A 21 12.84 25.22 -14.80
N VAL A 22 13.19 24.90 -16.05
CA VAL A 22 12.99 23.54 -16.60
C VAL A 22 13.86 22.53 -15.84
N PHE A 23 15.10 22.88 -15.50
CA PHE A 23 15.99 22.00 -14.73
C PHE A 23 15.49 21.75 -13.29
N VAL A 24 14.98 22.80 -12.63
CA VAL A 24 14.36 22.64 -11.30
C VAL A 24 13.07 21.82 -11.39
N ALA A 25 12.24 22.06 -12.41
CA ALA A 25 10.99 21.33 -12.60
C ALA A 25 11.22 19.84 -12.86
N THR A 26 12.25 19.46 -13.63
CA THR A 26 12.55 18.04 -13.88
C THR A 26 13.01 17.33 -12.61
N ILE A 27 13.86 17.96 -11.80
CA ILE A 27 14.27 17.39 -10.50
C ILE A 27 13.06 17.23 -9.57
N LEU A 28 12.17 18.22 -9.52
CA LEU A 28 10.95 18.17 -8.72
C LEU A 28 10.04 17.02 -9.16
N VAL A 29 9.82 16.86 -10.46
CA VAL A 29 8.99 15.77 -11.00
C VAL A 29 9.59 14.40 -10.66
N ILE A 30 10.90 14.22 -10.79
CA ILE A 30 11.56 12.96 -10.45
C ILE A 30 11.39 12.65 -8.94
N GLY A 31 11.60 13.66 -8.08
CA GLY A 31 11.36 13.52 -6.64
C GLY A 31 9.91 13.19 -6.30
N LEU A 32 8.95 13.81 -6.98
CA LEU A 32 7.53 13.57 -6.79
C LEU A 32 7.12 12.16 -7.23
N ILE A 33 7.68 11.64 -8.33
CA ILE A 33 7.41 10.26 -8.78
C ILE A 33 7.87 9.25 -7.73
N VAL A 34 9.09 9.39 -7.20
CA VAL A 34 9.61 8.49 -6.16
C VAL A 34 8.82 8.62 -4.88
N GLY A 35 8.45 9.84 -4.48
CA GLY A 35 7.61 10.10 -3.31
C GLY A 35 6.21 9.47 -3.45
N LEU A 36 5.58 9.62 -4.61
CA LEU A 36 4.26 9.03 -4.88
C LEU A 36 4.33 7.50 -4.94
N LYS A 37 5.44 6.93 -5.43
CA LYS A 37 5.68 5.48 -5.34
C LYS A 37 5.81 4.99 -3.91
N ALA A 38 6.51 5.70 -3.05
CA ALA A 38 6.60 5.35 -1.63
C ALA A 38 5.22 5.40 -0.94
N VAL A 39 4.41 6.44 -1.22
CA VAL A 39 3.03 6.54 -0.70
C VAL A 39 2.17 5.38 -1.22
N GLN A 40 2.27 5.05 -2.51
CA GLN A 40 1.56 3.92 -3.09
C GLN A 40 1.89 2.62 -2.35
N SER A 41 3.17 2.33 -2.16
CA SER A 41 3.61 1.11 -1.46
C SER A 41 3.15 1.08 -0.01
N ALA A 42 3.23 2.21 0.71
CA ALA A 42 2.73 2.29 2.08
C ALA A 42 1.22 2.00 2.16
N VAL A 43 0.42 2.61 1.28
CA VAL A 43 -1.03 2.38 1.27
C VAL A 43 -1.37 0.93 0.93
N LEU A 44 -0.66 0.31 -0.02
CA LEU A 44 -0.86 -1.10 -0.36
C LEU A 44 -0.53 -2.02 0.82
N ASN A 45 0.55 -1.74 1.56
CA ASN A 45 0.91 -2.51 2.75
C ASN A 45 -0.19 -2.44 3.83
N GLU A 46 -0.70 -1.25 4.12
CA GLU A 46 -1.79 -1.09 5.10
C GLU A 46 -3.08 -1.80 4.64
N LEU A 47 -3.39 -1.77 3.34
CA LEU A 47 -4.55 -2.47 2.79
C LEU A 47 -4.43 -4.00 2.89
N GLU A 48 -3.22 -4.53 2.72
CA GLU A 48 -2.92 -5.95 2.91
C GLU A 48 -3.10 -6.34 4.37
N GLU A 49 -2.58 -5.55 5.31
CA GLU A 49 -2.77 -5.79 6.74
C GLU A 49 -4.25 -5.72 7.14
N VAL A 50 -5.01 -4.76 6.61
CA VAL A 50 -6.47 -4.68 6.81
C VAL A 50 -7.18 -5.90 6.24
N ALA A 51 -6.80 -6.37 5.06
CA ALA A 51 -7.37 -7.57 4.46
C ALA A 51 -7.07 -8.83 5.29
N GLY A 52 -5.84 -8.94 5.79
CA GLY A 52 -5.43 -10.01 6.71
C GLY A 52 -6.22 -9.97 8.03
N ALA A 53 -6.41 -8.77 8.61
CA ALA A 53 -7.20 -8.60 9.82
C ALA A 53 -8.66 -9.02 9.63
N ILE A 54 -9.26 -8.70 8.48
CA ILE A 54 -10.63 -9.12 8.14
C ILE A 54 -10.70 -10.64 7.94
N GLY A 55 -9.72 -11.24 7.25
CA GLY A 55 -9.65 -12.70 7.06
C GLY A 55 -9.42 -13.47 8.37
N ALA A 56 -8.70 -12.88 9.33
CA ALA A 56 -8.45 -13.47 10.64
C ALA A 56 -9.70 -13.49 11.55
N VAL A 57 -10.78 -12.79 11.18
CA VAL A 57 -12.03 -12.81 11.95
C VAL A 57 -12.65 -14.21 11.90
N SER A 58 -12.82 -14.83 13.07
CA SER A 58 -13.49 -16.12 13.19
C SER A 58 -15.00 -15.97 13.09
N GLN A 59 -15.60 -16.60 12.08
CA GLN A 59 -17.07 -16.68 11.93
C GLN A 59 -17.72 -17.81 12.76
N SER A 60 -16.93 -18.53 13.55
CA SER A 60 -17.41 -19.62 14.41
C SER A 60 -17.85 -19.10 15.77
N TYR A 61 -18.91 -19.69 16.33
CA TYR A 61 -19.38 -19.39 17.68
C TYR A 61 -19.78 -20.65 18.44
N SER A 62 -19.67 -20.62 19.77
CA SER A 62 -20.17 -21.68 20.64
C SER A 62 -20.56 -21.09 21.99
N TYR A 63 -21.78 -21.37 22.44
CA TYR A 63 -22.21 -21.04 23.79
C TYR A 63 -23.05 -22.16 24.39
N GLY A 64 -22.89 -22.36 25.69
CA GLY A 64 -23.59 -23.40 26.44
C GLY A 64 -25.01 -22.99 26.83
N GLY A 65 -25.87 -23.99 27.00
CA GLY A 65 -27.16 -23.83 27.66
C GLY A 65 -27.01 -23.76 29.18
N THR A 66 -28.02 -23.24 29.88
CA THR A 66 -28.08 -23.21 31.35
C THR A 66 -29.23 -24.06 31.86
N SER A 67 -29.08 -24.70 33.02
CA SER A 67 -30.07 -25.60 33.62
C SER A 67 -30.29 -25.25 35.09
N GLY A 68 -31.55 -25.22 35.51
CA GLY A 68 -32.01 -24.97 36.87
C GLY A 68 -33.12 -25.94 37.30
N CYS A 69 -33.65 -25.75 38.52
CA CYS A 69 -34.51 -26.73 39.22
C CYS A 69 -35.69 -27.27 38.39
N CYS A 70 -36.26 -26.47 37.48
CA CYS A 70 -37.42 -26.86 36.66
C CYS A 70 -37.32 -26.38 35.19
N ALA A 71 -36.17 -25.88 34.75
CA ALA A 71 -36.03 -25.27 33.41
C ALA A 71 -34.62 -25.45 32.87
N PHE A 72 -34.52 -25.59 31.55
CA PHE A 72 -33.25 -25.62 30.84
C PHE A 72 -33.35 -24.78 29.56
N THR A 73 -32.22 -24.18 29.18
CA THR A 73 -32.02 -23.59 27.85
C THR A 73 -31.02 -24.45 27.11
N ASN A 74 -31.22 -24.64 25.81
CA ASN A 74 -30.22 -25.30 24.98
C ASN A 74 -29.12 -24.30 24.61
N GLY A 75 -27.90 -24.78 24.47
CA GLY A 75 -26.82 -24.02 23.85
C GLY A 75 -26.94 -24.03 22.34
N SER A 76 -26.03 -23.33 21.66
CA SER A 76 -25.83 -23.55 20.23
C SER A 76 -24.39 -23.28 19.85
N ALA A 77 -23.96 -23.95 18.77
CA ALA A 77 -22.65 -23.78 18.22
C ALA A 77 -22.73 -23.85 16.70
N PHE A 78 -21.85 -23.10 16.04
CA PHE A 78 -21.59 -23.16 14.62
C PHE A 78 -20.08 -23.14 14.41
N THR A 79 -19.61 -24.05 13.57
CA THR A 79 -18.20 -24.11 13.16
C THR A 79 -18.15 -23.90 11.66
N ASP A 80 -17.49 -22.83 11.27
CA ASP A 80 -17.13 -22.60 9.89
C ASP A 80 -15.93 -23.50 9.55
N ASN A 81 -16.17 -24.54 8.74
CA ASN A 81 -15.14 -25.47 8.26
C ASN A 81 -14.50 -24.99 6.94
N GLY A 82 -14.92 -23.85 6.41
CA GLY A 82 -14.28 -23.21 5.26
C GLY A 82 -12.96 -22.56 5.69
N PRO A 83 -11.94 -22.51 4.82
CA PRO A 83 -10.79 -21.67 5.09
C PRO A 83 -11.24 -20.21 5.15
N ASN A 84 -11.16 -19.58 6.32
CA ASN A 84 -11.39 -18.12 6.51
C ASN A 84 -10.29 -17.27 5.83
N THR A 85 -9.33 -17.92 5.19
CA THR A 85 -8.22 -17.29 4.50
C THR A 85 -8.66 -16.89 3.10
N TYR A 86 -8.87 -15.59 2.88
CA TYR A 86 -8.66 -15.03 1.55
C TYR A 86 -7.14 -15.03 1.34
N PRO A 87 -6.57 -15.77 0.38
CA PRO A 87 -5.15 -15.70 0.09
C PRO A 87 -4.86 -14.33 -0.52
N VAL A 88 -4.66 -13.32 0.32
CA VAL A 88 -4.05 -12.04 -0.04
C VAL A 88 -2.55 -12.19 0.13
N ASP A 89 -2.00 -13.14 -0.61
CA ASP A 89 -0.57 -13.31 -0.72
C ASP A 89 -0.01 -12.14 -1.55
N ALA A 90 0.52 -11.10 -0.92
CA ALA A 90 1.34 -10.13 -1.65
C ALA A 90 2.72 -10.69 -2.01
N CYS A 91 3.09 -11.89 -1.53
CA CYS A 91 4.40 -12.50 -1.79
C CYS A 91 4.43 -14.04 -1.98
N THR A 92 3.30 -14.74 -2.00
CA THR A 92 3.31 -16.22 -1.98
C THR A 92 2.62 -16.82 -3.21
N GLN A 93 3.46 -17.25 -4.15
CA GLN A 93 3.22 -18.45 -4.94
C GLN A 93 4.13 -19.53 -4.35
N ALA A 94 3.62 -20.35 -3.43
CA ALA A 94 4.14 -21.70 -3.18
C ALA A 94 3.26 -22.43 -2.14
N GLN A 95 2.10 -22.93 -2.55
CA GLN A 95 1.46 -24.05 -1.85
C GLN A 95 2.09 -25.41 -2.20
N ASP A 96 3.17 -25.43 -2.99
CA ASP A 96 3.91 -26.64 -3.34
C ASP A 96 5.25 -26.69 -2.62
N GLY A 97 5.28 -27.24 -1.40
CA GLY A 97 6.37 -28.03 -0.81
C GLY A 97 7.85 -27.58 -0.93
N GLY A 98 8.18 -26.37 -1.33
CA GLY A 98 9.53 -25.87 -1.52
C GLY A 98 9.68 -24.50 -0.89
N GLY A 99 10.44 -24.42 0.20
CA GLY A 99 10.64 -23.20 0.98
C GLY A 99 11.12 -22.04 0.10
N VAL A 100 10.30 -21.01 0.01
CA VAL A 100 10.70 -19.69 -0.45
C VAL A 100 10.86 -18.83 0.80
N THR A 101 12.10 -18.48 1.13
CA THR A 101 12.42 -17.51 2.17
C THR A 101 12.24 -16.11 1.60
N CYS A 102 11.34 -15.31 2.20
CA CYS A 102 11.27 -13.88 1.93
C CYS A 102 12.59 -13.22 2.36
N PRO A 103 13.20 -12.33 1.55
CA PRO A 103 14.31 -11.52 1.99
C PRO A 103 13.83 -10.51 3.05
N ASP A 104 14.66 -10.30 4.07
CA ASP A 104 14.48 -9.30 5.12
C ASP A 104 14.27 -7.88 4.55
#